data_AF-A0A382RJ09-F1
#
_entry.id   AF-A0A382RJ09-F1
#
_cell.length_a   1.000
_cell.length_b   1.000
_cell.length_c   1.000
_cell.angle_alpha   90.00
_cell.angle_beta   90.00
_cell.angle_gamma   90.00
#
_symmetry.space_group_name_H-M   'P 1'
#
loop_
_entity.id
_entity.type
_entity.pdbx_description
1 polymer ?
#
loop_
_entity_poly.entity_id
_entity_poly.type
_entity_poly.pdbx_seq_one_letter_code
_entity_poly.pdbx_strand_id
1 'polypeptide(L)'
;MADKIDKALPNVDQEVKLPEEEIVVTDEQKEAEVTPDGAEVITTEDGGAEINFDPTAQRQGPQTHFDNLAEELSDEILGKLGSKLYDDYSQYKFSRKDWEDTYTKGLDLLGFKYSNPTQPFQGASGATHPVLAEAVTQFQAQAYKELLPADGPVRTRSLGTPSRQKEDQSVRVKNFMNYQLMDVMKE
;
A
#
# COMPACT_ATOMS: atom_id res chain seq x y z
N MET A 1 -3.18 30.63 30.55
CA MET A 1 -3.21 29.15 30.62
C MET A 1 -3.35 28.68 29.18
N ALA A 2 -2.22 28.42 28.52
CA ALA A 2 -2.15 28.05 27.12
C ALA A 2 -1.22 26.85 27.05
N ASP A 3 -1.79 25.67 26.87
CA ASP A 3 -1.04 24.42 26.76
C ASP A 3 -0.30 24.38 25.42
N LYS A 4 1.00 24.09 25.53
CA LYS A 4 1.94 23.92 24.43
C LYS A 4 1.57 22.66 23.65
N ILE A 5 1.38 22.80 22.33
CA ILE A 5 1.33 21.67 21.41
C ILE A 5 2.70 21.58 20.74
N ASP A 6 3.65 20.98 21.43
CA ASP A 6 4.88 20.44 20.85
C ASP A 6 4.63 18.97 20.52
N LYS A 7 4.11 18.69 19.32
CA LYS A 7 3.97 17.31 18.80
C LYS A 7 5.08 17.08 17.78
N ALA A 8 6.29 16.82 18.27
CA ALA A 8 7.35 16.23 17.46
C ALA A 8 6.94 14.81 17.03
N LEU A 9 7.33 14.41 15.81
CA LEU A 9 7.10 13.09 15.26
C LEU A 9 7.78 12.03 16.15
N PRO A 10 7.06 10.98 16.57
CA PRO A 10 7.67 9.89 17.33
C PRO A 10 8.40 8.96 16.37
N ASN A 11 9.68 9.21 16.11
CA ASN A 11 10.58 8.14 15.70
C ASN A 11 10.83 7.28 16.95
N VAL A 12 10.00 6.26 17.11
CA VAL A 12 10.20 5.21 18.12
C VAL A 12 10.76 4.02 17.36
N ASP A 13 12.03 3.70 17.59
CA ASP A 13 12.58 2.39 17.27
C ASP A 13 11.80 1.38 18.13
N GLN A 14 10.83 0.69 17.53
CA GLN A 14 10.10 -0.37 18.20
C GLN A 14 11.02 -1.59 18.26
N GLU A 15 11.65 -1.81 19.41
CA GLU A 15 12.23 -3.11 19.74
C GLU A 15 11.09 -4.15 19.76
N VAL A 16 11.07 -5.00 18.72
CA VAL A 16 10.16 -6.14 18.64
C VAL A 16 10.59 -7.16 19.69
N LYS A 17 9.92 -7.17 20.84
CA LYS A 17 10.02 -8.27 21.80
C LYS A 17 9.16 -9.42 21.28
N LEU A 18 9.80 -10.48 20.80
CA LEU A 18 9.10 -11.74 20.54
C LEU A 18 8.56 -12.29 21.87
N PRO A 19 7.34 -12.85 21.91
CA PRO A 19 6.83 -13.53 23.10
C PRO A 19 7.70 -14.75 23.41
N GLU A 20 8.07 -14.91 24.68
CA GLU A 20 8.68 -16.11 25.22
C GLU A 20 7.62 -17.23 25.21
N GLU A 21 7.56 -18.01 24.13
CA GLU A 21 6.89 -19.29 24.16
C GLU A 21 7.79 -20.27 24.94
N GLU A 22 7.24 -20.89 25.98
CA GLU A 22 7.87 -22.01 26.69
C GLU A 22 8.20 -23.11 25.68
N ILE A 23 9.47 -23.17 25.29
CA ILE A 23 10.04 -24.29 24.56
C ILE A 23 9.99 -25.46 25.55
N VAL A 24 9.04 -26.38 25.35
CA VAL A 24 9.07 -27.70 25.98
C VAL A 24 10.31 -28.41 25.45
N VAL A 25 11.39 -28.32 26.23
CA VAL A 25 12.64 -29.04 25.99
C VAL A 25 12.33 -30.53 26.12
N THR A 26 12.27 -31.22 24.98
CA THR A 26 12.32 -32.68 24.93
C THR A 26 13.77 -33.10 25.12
N ASP A 27 14.01 -34.09 25.98
CA ASP A 27 15.30 -34.55 26.50
C ASP A 27 16.23 -35.21 25.45
N GLU A 28 16.59 -34.49 24.38
CA GLU A 28 17.59 -34.95 23.41
C GLU A 28 18.70 -33.91 23.13
N GLN A 29 19.01 -33.06 24.11
CA GLN A 29 20.17 -32.17 24.03
C GLN A 29 21.45 -32.94 24.41
N LYS A 30 22.06 -33.58 23.41
CA LYS A 30 23.48 -33.98 23.49
C LYS A 30 24.33 -32.70 23.60
N GLU A 31 25.26 -32.68 24.56
CA GLU A 31 26.20 -31.58 24.78
C GLU A 31 26.99 -31.29 23.49
N ALA A 32 26.61 -30.20 22.80
CA ALA A 32 27.35 -29.68 21.67
C ALA A 32 28.44 -28.74 22.21
N GLU A 33 29.69 -29.19 22.14
CA GLU A 33 30.85 -28.38 22.50
C GLU A 33 31.28 -27.57 21.27
N VAL A 34 31.25 -26.24 21.37
CA VAL A 34 31.61 -25.34 20.27
C VAL A 34 33.13 -25.14 20.28
N THR A 35 33.80 -25.58 19.22
CA THR A 35 35.24 -25.33 19.04
C THR A 35 35.51 -23.87 18.64
N PRO A 36 36.69 -23.31 18.95
CA PRO A 36 37.03 -21.91 18.63
C PRO A 36 37.02 -21.55 17.13
N ASP A 37 36.96 -22.54 16.24
CA ASP A 37 36.82 -22.36 14.78
C ASP A 37 35.34 -22.37 14.31
N GLY A 38 34.36 -22.38 15.21
CA GLY A 38 32.94 -22.24 14.88
C GLY A 38 32.27 -23.49 14.30
N ALA A 39 32.94 -24.65 14.36
CA ALA A 39 32.37 -25.93 13.98
C ALA A 39 31.60 -26.57 15.15
N GLU A 40 30.37 -27.01 14.87
CA GLU A 40 29.55 -27.77 15.81
C GLU A 40 29.97 -29.25 15.77
N VAL A 41 30.39 -29.79 16.92
CA VAL A 41 30.78 -31.19 17.05
C VAL A 41 29.67 -31.94 17.76
N ILE A 42 28.99 -32.82 17.03
CA ILE A 42 27.93 -33.67 17.59
C ILE A 42 28.58 -35.01 17.96
N THR A 43 28.57 -35.34 19.26
CA THR A 43 29.08 -36.63 19.75
C THR A 43 27.99 -37.69 19.66
N THR A 44 28.25 -38.74 18.88
CA THR A 44 27.33 -39.87 18.71
C THR A 44 27.58 -40.92 19.80
N GLU A 45 26.54 -41.63 20.20
CA GLU A 45 26.54 -42.59 21.32
C GLU A 45 27.50 -43.79 21.10
N ASP A 46 27.92 -44.01 19.84
CA ASP A 46 28.94 -44.99 19.43
C ASP A 46 30.39 -44.47 19.51
N GLY A 47 30.63 -43.31 20.14
CA GLY A 47 31.97 -42.75 20.33
C GLY A 47 32.59 -42.12 19.07
N GLY A 48 31.78 -41.91 18.03
CA GLY A 48 32.13 -41.11 16.85
C GLY A 48 31.73 -39.64 17.03
N ALA A 49 32.40 -38.74 16.33
CA ALA A 49 32.06 -37.32 16.30
C ALA A 49 31.76 -36.90 14.85
N GLU A 50 30.57 -36.35 14.62
CA GLU A 50 30.23 -35.69 13.36
C GLU A 50 30.54 -34.20 13.49
N ILE A 51 31.44 -33.71 12.63
CA ILE A 51 31.90 -32.33 12.64
C ILE A 51 31.17 -31.58 11.53
N ASN A 52 30.26 -30.69 11.90
CA ASN A 52 29.60 -29.81 10.95
C ASN A 52 30.41 -28.51 10.80
N PHE A 53 31.03 -28.35 9.63
CA PHE A 53 31.93 -27.23 9.33
C PHE A 53 31.21 -25.97 8.83
N ASP A 54 29.88 -26.01 8.65
CA ASP A 54 29.11 -24.83 8.23
C ASP A 54 27.65 -24.86 8.77
N PRO A 55 27.44 -24.57 10.08
CA PRO A 55 26.10 -24.52 10.67
C PRO A 55 25.23 -23.39 10.10
N THR A 56 25.82 -22.42 9.39
CA THR A 56 25.15 -21.31 8.72
C THR A 56 24.52 -21.68 7.37
N ALA A 57 24.99 -22.73 6.70
CA ALA A 57 24.47 -23.16 5.41
C ALA A 57 22.99 -23.57 5.45
N GLN A 58 22.46 -23.87 6.64
CA GLN A 58 21.08 -24.28 6.85
C GLN A 58 20.12 -23.10 7.15
N ARG A 59 20.65 -21.88 7.32
CA ARG A 59 19.89 -20.64 7.45
C ARG A 59 20.13 -19.74 6.25
N GLN A 60 19.77 -20.22 5.06
CA GLN A 60 19.74 -19.36 3.88
C GLN A 60 18.44 -18.56 3.89
N GLY A 61 18.52 -17.36 4.48
CA GLY A 61 17.57 -16.28 4.23
C GLY A 61 17.51 -15.93 2.73
N PRO A 62 16.54 -15.11 2.30
CA PRO A 62 16.43 -14.68 0.92
C PRO A 62 17.73 -13.96 0.53
N GLN A 63 18.40 -14.46 -0.50
CA GLN A 63 19.75 -14.03 -0.91
C GLN A 63 19.69 -12.72 -1.72
N THR A 64 18.52 -12.35 -2.25
CA THR A 64 18.30 -11.12 -3.01
C THR A 64 16.99 -10.40 -2.62
N HIS A 65 16.94 -9.07 -2.78
CA HIS A 65 15.74 -8.25 -2.50
C HIS A 65 14.49 -8.66 -3.32
N PHE A 66 14.66 -9.43 -4.40
CA PHE A 66 13.58 -9.85 -5.28
C PHE A 66 13.16 -11.32 -5.07
N ASP A 67 13.73 -12.00 -4.08
CA ASP A 67 13.41 -13.39 -3.82
C ASP A 67 12.00 -13.54 -3.23
N ASN A 68 11.32 -14.61 -3.64
CA ASN A 68 9.97 -14.90 -3.22
C ASN A 68 9.95 -15.48 -1.79
N LEU A 69 9.67 -14.62 -0.81
CA LEU A 69 9.57 -15.00 0.60
C LEU A 69 8.56 -16.11 0.90
N ALA A 70 7.59 -16.34 0.01
CA ALA A 70 6.59 -17.40 0.19
C ALA A 70 7.19 -18.82 0.09
N GLU A 71 8.34 -18.99 -0.57
CA GLU A 71 9.00 -20.29 -0.73
C GLU A 71 9.83 -20.71 0.49
N GLU A 72 10.18 -19.74 1.34
CA GLU A 72 10.99 -19.95 2.54
C GLU A 72 10.16 -20.01 3.82
N LEU A 73 8.92 -19.51 3.77
CA LEU A 73 7.98 -19.54 4.89
C LEU A 73 7.35 -20.93 5.06
N SER A 74 7.09 -21.32 6.31
CA SER A 74 6.39 -22.56 6.61
C SER A 74 4.91 -22.50 6.16
N ASP A 75 4.37 -23.65 5.75
CA ASP A 75 2.98 -23.79 5.28
C ASP A 75 1.94 -23.30 6.30
N GLU A 76 2.24 -23.40 7.60
CA GLU A 76 1.35 -22.92 8.66
C GLU A 76 1.21 -21.40 8.65
N ILE A 77 2.32 -20.68 8.49
CA ILE A 77 2.34 -19.22 8.40
C ILE A 77 1.70 -18.77 7.07
N LEU A 78 2.03 -19.47 5.98
CA LEU A 78 1.47 -19.19 4.66
C LEU A 78 -0.06 -19.38 4.64
N GLY A 79 -0.56 -20.45 5.26
CA GLY A 79 -1.98 -20.74 5.36
C GLY A 79 -2.75 -19.69 6.18
N LYS A 80 -2.19 -19.27 7.32
CA LYS A 80 -2.78 -18.20 8.14
C LYS A 80 -2.78 -16.85 7.40
N LEU A 81 -1.69 -16.50 6.74
CA LEU A 81 -1.57 -15.25 5.98
C LEU A 81 -2.49 -15.26 4.75
N GLY A 82 -2.54 -16.37 4.02
CA GLY A 82 -3.41 -16.56 2.86
C GLY A 82 -4.89 -16.48 3.23
N SER A 83 -5.28 -17.10 4.35
CA SER A 83 -6.66 -17.02 4.86
C SER A 83 -7.02 -15.58 5.25
N LYS A 84 -6.14 -14.91 5.99
CA LYS A 84 -6.33 -13.50 6.36
C LYS A 84 -6.44 -12.59 5.13
N LEU A 85 -5.55 -12.75 4.16
CA LEU A 85 -5.55 -11.95 2.94
C LEU A 85 -6.83 -12.17 2.12
N TYR A 86 -7.28 -13.42 2.03
CA TYR A 86 -8.51 -13.77 1.33
C TYR A 86 -9.75 -13.20 2.04
N ASP A 87 -9.79 -13.30 3.37
CA ASP A 87 -10.87 -12.74 4.18
C ASP A 87 -10.91 -11.21 4.05
N ASP A 88 -9.76 -10.54 4.20
CA ASP A 88 -9.63 -9.09 4.03
C ASP A 88 -10.09 -8.67 2.62
N TYR A 89 -9.58 -9.34 1.57
CA TYR A 89 -9.99 -9.07 0.19
C TYR A 89 -11.49 -9.24 -0.03
N SER A 90 -12.05 -10.34 0.48
CA SER A 90 -13.47 -10.66 0.33
C SER A 90 -14.34 -9.63 1.07
N GLN A 91 -13.95 -9.22 2.27
CA GLN A 91 -14.61 -8.17 3.04
C GLN A 91 -14.54 -6.82 2.32
N TYR A 92 -13.38 -6.42 1.77
CA TYR A 92 -13.24 -5.19 0.99
C TYR A 92 -14.06 -5.21 -0.30
N LYS A 93 -14.10 -6.35 -0.99
CA LYS A 93 -14.92 -6.51 -2.19
C LYS A 93 -16.41 -6.42 -1.87
N PHE A 94 -16.84 -7.01 -0.75
CA PHE A 94 -18.22 -6.93 -0.33
C PHE A 94 -18.60 -5.51 0.12
N SER A 95 -17.74 -4.82 0.86
CA SER A 95 -18.02 -3.47 1.37
C SER A 95 -18.17 -2.43 0.25
N ARG A 96 -17.42 -2.57 -0.85
CA ARG A 96 -17.52 -1.66 -2.02
C ARG A 96 -18.64 -2.04 -3.00
N LYS A 97 -19.32 -3.18 -2.81
CA LYS A 97 -20.33 -3.68 -3.74
C LYS A 97 -21.45 -2.66 -3.99
N ASP A 98 -21.96 -2.03 -2.94
CA ASP A 98 -23.06 -1.05 -3.08
C ASP A 98 -22.62 0.21 -3.85
N TRP A 99 -21.35 0.60 -3.68
CA TRP A 99 -20.75 1.69 -4.45
C TRP A 99 -20.57 1.31 -5.93
N GLU A 100 -20.08 0.10 -6.23
CA GLU A 100 -19.97 -0.43 -7.61
C GLU A 100 -21.36 -0.52 -8.29
N ASP A 101 -22.37 -1.01 -7.57
CA ASP A 101 -23.76 -1.09 -8.04
C ASP A 101 -24.34 0.31 -8.30
N THR A 102 -24.05 1.28 -7.45
CA THR A 102 -24.47 2.67 -7.64
C THR A 102 -23.76 3.31 -8.83
N TYR A 103 -22.46 3.06 -8.99
CA TYR A 103 -21.67 3.56 -10.12
C TYR A 103 -22.17 3.02 -11.45
N THR A 104 -22.40 1.71 -11.55
CA THR A 104 -22.92 1.07 -12.76
C THR A 104 -24.33 1.56 -13.12
N LYS A 105 -25.23 1.68 -12.15
CA LYS A 105 -26.56 2.29 -12.35
C LYS A 105 -26.45 3.76 -12.80
N GLY A 106 -25.51 4.52 -12.24
CA GLY A 106 -25.23 5.90 -12.61
C GLY A 106 -24.78 6.03 -14.07
N LEU A 107 -23.91 5.13 -14.54
CA LEU A 107 -23.49 5.06 -15.94
C LEU A 107 -24.64 4.70 -16.88
N ASP A 108 -25.50 3.77 -16.47
CA ASP A 108 -26.69 3.39 -17.25
C ASP A 108 -27.66 4.56 -17.45
N LEU A 109 -27.82 5.41 -16.43
CA LEU A 109 -28.66 6.60 -16.46
C LEU A 109 -28.12 7.71 -17.39
N LEU A 110 -26.82 7.73 -17.68
CA LEU A 110 -26.23 8.66 -18.66
C LEU A 110 -26.68 8.37 -20.10
N GLY A 111 -27.28 7.19 -20.35
CA GLY A 111 -28.01 6.95 -21.58
C GLY A 111 -27.16 6.63 -22.81
N PHE A 112 -25.87 6.33 -22.67
CA PHE A 112 -24.98 5.92 -23.78
C PHE A 112 -25.22 4.49 -24.29
N LYS A 113 -26.36 3.87 -23.95
CA LYS A 113 -26.70 2.54 -24.45
C LYS A 113 -27.27 2.65 -25.87
N TYR A 114 -26.57 2.06 -26.83
CA TYR A 114 -27.13 1.72 -28.13
C TYR A 114 -28.16 0.59 -27.96
N SER A 115 -29.35 0.91 -27.44
CA SER A 115 -30.48 0.00 -27.51
C SER A 115 -31.23 0.28 -28.81
N ASN A 116 -31.59 -0.76 -29.54
CA ASN A 116 -32.43 -0.66 -30.73
C ASN A 116 -33.87 -0.99 -30.28
N PRO A 117 -34.65 0.00 -29.81
CA PRO A 117 -35.94 -0.30 -29.21
C PRO A 117 -36.87 -0.87 -30.29
N THR A 118 -37.59 -1.92 -29.92
CA THR A 118 -38.51 -2.67 -30.79
C THR A 118 -39.96 -2.21 -30.64
N GLN A 119 -40.25 -1.29 -29.70
CA GLN A 119 -41.54 -0.63 -29.52
C GLN A 119 -41.41 0.89 -29.73
N PRO A 120 -42.39 1.54 -30.38
CA PRO A 120 -43.58 0.99 -31.02
C PRO A 120 -43.33 0.31 -32.39
N PHE A 121 -42.14 0.48 -32.98
CA PHE A 121 -41.67 -0.23 -34.18
C PHE A 121 -40.15 -0.49 -34.09
N GLN A 122 -39.63 -1.45 -34.85
CA GLN A 122 -38.18 -1.75 -34.87
C GLN A 122 -37.39 -0.54 -35.39
N GLY A 123 -36.43 -0.06 -34.61
CA GLY A 123 -35.66 1.15 -34.95
C GLY A 123 -36.33 2.45 -34.54
N ALA A 124 -37.33 2.41 -33.65
CA ALA A 124 -37.85 3.62 -33.04
C ALA A 124 -36.72 4.40 -32.34
N SER A 125 -36.74 5.72 -32.39
CA SER A 125 -35.76 6.52 -31.64
C SER A 125 -36.23 6.67 -30.19
N GLY A 126 -35.44 6.14 -29.25
CA GLY A 126 -35.60 6.45 -27.83
C GLY A 126 -34.85 7.73 -27.50
N ALA A 127 -35.52 8.70 -26.88
CA ALA A 127 -34.88 9.91 -26.37
C ALA A 127 -34.61 9.73 -24.86
N THR A 128 -33.33 9.68 -24.48
CA THR A 128 -32.91 9.85 -23.08
C THR A 128 -32.75 11.35 -22.79
N HIS A 129 -33.09 11.76 -21.57
CA HIS A 129 -33.00 13.16 -21.19
C HIS A 129 -31.54 13.54 -20.90
N PRO A 130 -30.93 14.50 -21.64
CA PRO A 130 -29.49 14.73 -21.61
C PRO A 130 -28.99 15.46 -20.35
N VAL A 131 -29.87 15.92 -19.46
CA VAL A 131 -29.48 16.79 -18.33
C VAL A 131 -28.49 16.15 -17.38
N LEU A 132 -28.50 14.83 -17.18
CA LEU A 132 -27.48 14.18 -16.35
C LEU A 132 -26.11 14.19 -17.02
N ALA A 133 -26.04 13.93 -18.33
CA ALA A 133 -24.79 13.99 -19.08
C ALA A 133 -24.26 15.44 -19.16
N GLU A 134 -25.14 16.42 -19.34
CA GLU A 134 -24.80 17.83 -19.29
C GLU A 134 -24.29 18.24 -17.90
N ALA A 135 -24.97 17.84 -16.82
CA ALA A 135 -24.55 18.15 -15.47
C ALA A 135 -23.19 17.52 -15.12
N VAL A 136 -22.92 16.27 -15.54
CA VAL A 136 -21.64 15.61 -15.32
C VAL A 136 -20.51 16.29 -16.09
N THR A 137 -20.74 16.65 -17.35
CA THR A 137 -19.73 17.37 -18.15
C THR A 137 -19.47 18.77 -17.62
N GLN A 138 -20.51 19.50 -17.20
CA GLN A 138 -20.36 20.80 -16.52
C GLN A 138 -19.60 20.67 -15.20
N PHE A 139 -19.93 19.68 -14.37
CA PHE A 139 -19.22 19.41 -13.12
C PHE A 139 -17.75 19.08 -13.39
N GLN A 140 -17.47 18.20 -14.35
CA GLN A 140 -16.10 17.85 -14.73
C GLN A 140 -15.32 19.07 -15.23
N ALA A 141 -15.93 19.91 -16.07
CA ALA A 141 -15.30 21.12 -16.58
C ALA A 141 -15.02 22.16 -15.48
N GLN A 142 -15.89 22.27 -14.49
CA GLN A 142 -15.67 23.13 -13.31
C GLN A 142 -14.59 22.56 -12.40
N ALA A 143 -14.68 21.28 -12.06
CA ALA A 143 -13.72 20.59 -11.20
C ALA A 143 -12.32 20.58 -11.81
N TYR A 144 -12.18 20.37 -13.12
CA TYR A 144 -10.89 20.38 -13.80
C TYR A 144 -10.20 21.75 -13.68
N LYS A 145 -10.96 22.85 -13.80
CA LYS A 145 -10.42 24.21 -13.61
C LYS A 145 -9.96 24.48 -12.18
N GLU A 146 -10.64 23.90 -11.19
CA GLU A 146 -10.27 24.05 -9.78
C GLU A 146 -9.08 23.16 -9.39
N LEU A 147 -9.04 21.93 -9.89
CA LEU A 147 -7.96 20.98 -9.61
C LEU A 147 -6.67 21.35 -10.33
N LEU A 148 -6.77 21.79 -11.59
CA LEU A 148 -5.63 22.11 -12.46
C LEU A 148 -5.83 23.49 -13.10
N PRO A 149 -5.67 24.57 -12.32
CA PRO A 149 -5.72 25.92 -12.85
C PRO A 149 -4.49 26.20 -13.71
N ALA A 150 -4.59 27.17 -14.61
CA ALA A 150 -3.49 27.55 -15.51
C ALA A 150 -2.22 28.05 -14.78
N ASP A 151 -2.35 28.55 -13.55
CA ASP A 151 -1.24 28.97 -12.68
C ASP A 151 -0.62 27.81 -11.87
N GLY A 152 -1.10 26.58 -12.09
CA GLY A 152 -0.66 25.35 -11.45
C GLY A 152 -1.41 25.02 -10.14
N PRO A 153 -1.53 23.72 -9.81
CA PRO A 153 -2.36 23.23 -8.69
C PRO A 153 -1.83 23.63 -7.31
N VAL A 154 -0.52 23.86 -7.16
CA VAL A 154 0.09 24.16 -5.86
C VAL A 154 -0.04 25.64 -5.54
N ARG A 155 -0.61 25.93 -4.37
CA ARG A 155 -0.73 27.30 -3.82
C ARG A 155 0.00 27.36 -2.47
N THR A 156 0.84 28.38 -2.30
CA THR A 156 1.57 28.62 -1.06
C THR A 156 0.97 29.79 -0.29
N ARG A 157 0.90 29.68 1.04
CA ARG A 157 0.54 30.79 1.92
C ARG A 157 1.61 30.97 2.98
N SER A 158 2.15 32.18 3.11
CA SER A 158 3.07 32.51 4.20
C SER A 158 2.29 32.59 5.52
N LEU A 159 2.76 31.88 6.55
CA LEU A 159 2.17 31.90 7.90
C LEU A 159 3.02 32.78 8.83
N GLY A 160 2.36 33.50 9.73
CA GLY A 160 2.99 34.41 10.70
C GLY A 160 3.40 35.75 10.11
N THR A 161 4.37 36.44 10.74
CA THR A 161 4.82 37.76 10.30
C THR A 161 5.41 37.69 8.89
N PRO A 162 4.88 38.46 7.92
CA PRO A 162 5.40 38.47 6.57
C PRO A 162 6.80 39.08 6.57
N SER A 163 7.72 38.38 5.90
CA SER A 163 9.07 38.84 5.64
C SER A 163 9.37 38.56 4.16
N ARG A 164 10.10 39.47 3.52
CA ARG A 164 10.47 39.36 2.10
C ARG A 164 11.13 38.02 1.77
N GLN A 165 11.99 37.52 2.65
CA GLN A 165 12.66 36.22 2.47
C GLN A 165 11.68 35.05 2.44
N LYS A 166 10.62 35.08 3.27
CA LYS A 166 9.59 34.04 3.29
C LYS A 166 8.70 34.10 2.05
N GLU A 167 8.41 35.30 1.57
CA GLU A 167 7.64 35.51 0.36
C GLU A 167 8.40 34.98 -0.86
N ASP A 168 9.67 35.35 -1.01
CA ASP A 168 10.56 34.85 -2.07
C ASP A 168 10.71 33.32 -2.03
N GLN A 169 10.82 32.74 -0.82
CA GLN A 169 10.86 31.28 -0.66
C GLN A 169 9.55 30.61 -1.07
N SER A 170 8.41 31.20 -0.70
CA SER A 170 7.10 30.64 -1.04
C SER A 170 6.87 30.62 -2.55
N VAL A 171 7.24 31.70 -3.25
CA VAL A 171 7.17 31.78 -4.73
C VAL A 171 8.08 30.74 -5.36
N ARG A 172 9.30 30.54 -4.86
CA ARG A 172 10.22 29.53 -5.39
C ARG A 172 9.66 28.11 -5.28
N VAL A 173 9.14 27.75 -4.10
CA VAL A 173 8.56 26.41 -3.87
C VAL A 173 7.32 26.20 -4.73
N LYS A 174 6.45 27.22 -4.82
CA LYS A 174 5.27 27.19 -5.70
C LYS A 174 5.67 26.89 -7.14
N ASN A 175 6.60 27.68 -7.69
CA ASN A 175 7.02 27.56 -9.09
C ASN A 175 7.72 26.22 -9.37
N PHE A 176 8.57 25.75 -8.45
CA PHE A 176 9.26 24.47 -8.61
C PHE A 176 8.28 23.28 -8.60
N MET A 177 7.35 23.24 -7.65
CA MET A 177 6.38 22.15 -7.57
C MET A 177 5.42 22.15 -8.77
N ASN A 178 4.97 23.32 -9.21
CA ASN A 178 4.12 23.44 -10.40
C ASN A 178 4.86 23.03 -11.67
N TYR A 179 6.14 23.42 -11.82
CA TYR A 179 6.97 22.95 -12.94
C TYR A 179 7.13 21.43 -12.95
N GLN A 180 7.41 20.83 -11.78
CA GLN A 180 7.58 19.38 -11.67
C GLN A 180 6.29 18.63 -12.05
N LEU A 181 5.14 19.11 -11.59
CA LEU A 181 3.83 18.50 -11.86
C LEU A 181 3.35 18.70 -13.31
N MET A 182 3.63 19.85 -13.93
CA MET A 182 3.08 20.18 -15.25
C MET A 182 4.00 19.82 -16.43
N ASP A 183 5.33 19.83 -16.24
CA ASP A 183 6.28 19.71 -17.36
C ASP A 183 7.20 18.48 -17.25
N VAL A 184 7.53 18.03 -16.03
CA VAL A 184 8.50 16.93 -15.82
C VAL A 184 7.82 15.58 -15.63
N MET A 185 6.68 15.53 -14.95
CA MET A 185 5.91 14.28 -14.82
C MET A 185 5.31 13.93 -16.18
N LYS A 186 5.55 12.69 -16.62
CA LYS A 186 4.84 12.13 -17.78
C LYS A 186 3.37 11.93 -17.40
N GLU A 187 2.46 12.32 -18.29
CA GLU A 187 1.03 11.97 -18.20
C GLU A 187 0.82 10.46 -18.04
#